data_AF-A0A7V1HYB3-F1
#
_entry.id   AF-A0A7V1HYB3-F1
#
_cell.length_a   1.000
_cell.length_b   1.000
_cell.length_c   1.000
_cell.angle_alpha   90.00
_cell.angle_beta   90.00
_cell.angle_gamma   90.00
#
_symmetry.space_group_name_H-M   'P 1'
#
loop_
_entity.id
_entity.type
_entity.pdbx_description
1 polymer ?
#
loop_
_entity_poly.entity_id
_entity_poly.type
_entity_poly.pdbx_seq_one_letter_code
_entity_poly.pdbx_strand_id
1 'polypeptide(L)'
;MSDKRIDGPELFYDTGLRRCPNDQCFCLIFFILSYHKQNGDKALYIYPPALIDFNKESIPSAVATTFEEALKCHANECFISSAIMIRKTLEEICAERNITDENLKKKIRKLGDKIIIPKELISGMNHLRLLGNDVAHIESKTFSKINKEEIEVGIEFTKEILKAVYQYQNLLERLIKLKIPDQ
;
A
#
# COMPACT_ATOMS: atom_id res chain seq x y z
N MET A 1 10.07 50.78 19.54
CA MET A 1 9.13 50.12 18.61
C MET A 1 8.63 48.88 19.33
N SER A 2 7.37 48.91 19.74
CA SER A 2 6.80 48.00 20.73
C SER A 2 6.75 46.57 20.20
N ASP A 3 7.39 45.68 20.95
CA ASP A 3 7.25 44.24 20.86
C ASP A 3 5.80 43.88 21.22
N LYS A 4 4.94 43.92 20.20
CA LYS A 4 3.61 43.35 20.29
C LYS A 4 3.81 41.85 20.33
N ARG A 5 3.87 41.29 21.54
CA ARG A 5 3.46 39.90 21.77
C ARG A 5 2.05 39.78 21.20
N ILE A 6 1.98 39.32 19.96
CA ILE A 6 0.81 38.62 19.47
C ILE A 6 0.76 37.42 20.40
N ASP A 7 -0.29 37.32 21.22
CA ASP A 7 -0.62 36.06 21.88
C ASP A 7 -0.69 35.01 20.79
N GLY A 8 0.43 34.30 20.63
CA GLY A 8 0.72 33.51 19.44
C GLY A 8 -0.17 32.26 19.39
N PRO A 9 -0.38 31.67 18.21
CA PRO A 9 -1.16 30.45 18.09
C PRO A 9 -0.60 29.39 19.05
N GLU A 10 -1.49 28.59 19.65
CA GLU A 10 -1.16 27.51 20.60
C GLU A 10 -0.23 26.42 20.00
N LEU A 11 0.08 26.54 18.70
CA LEU A 11 0.91 25.67 17.88
C LEU A 11 2.18 26.38 17.37
N PHE A 12 3.33 25.73 17.55
CA PHE A 12 4.62 26.13 16.98
C PHE A 12 5.02 25.18 15.85
N TYR A 13 5.70 25.70 14.82
CA TYR A 13 6.20 24.89 13.71
C TYR A 13 7.70 25.12 13.49
N ASP A 14 8.47 24.04 13.46
CA ASP A 14 9.85 24.02 13.00
C ASP A 14 9.94 23.25 11.68
N THR A 15 10.67 23.76 10.70
CA THR A 15 10.85 23.09 9.41
C THR A 15 12.32 22.95 9.05
N GLY A 16 12.64 21.99 8.19
CA GLY A 16 14.01 21.82 7.73
C GLY A 16 14.17 20.79 6.63
N LEU A 17 15.40 20.69 6.13
CA LEU A 17 15.80 19.75 5.10
C LEU A 17 16.87 18.80 5.65
N ARG A 18 16.78 17.52 5.34
CA ARG A 18 17.82 16.51 5.62
C ARG A 18 18.01 15.60 4.42
N ARG A 19 19.22 15.05 4.25
CA ARG A 19 19.43 13.94 3.32
C ARG A 19 18.91 12.65 3.95
N CYS A 20 18.39 11.73 3.12
CA CYS A 20 18.04 10.39 3.56
C CYS A 20 19.20 9.71 4.32
N PRO A 21 18.95 9.04 5.47
CA PRO A 21 19.99 8.33 6.21
C PRO A 21 20.59 7.13 5.45
N ASN A 22 19.87 6.57 4.47
CA ASN A 22 20.39 5.52 3.61
C ASN A 22 21.44 6.12 2.65
N ASP A 23 22.67 5.63 2.70
CA ASP A 23 23.81 6.13 1.94
C ASP A 23 23.66 5.94 0.41
N GLN A 24 22.93 4.89 0.02
CA GLN A 24 22.54 4.62 -1.37
C GLN A 24 21.37 5.50 -1.84
N CYS A 25 20.71 6.21 -0.93
CA CYS A 25 19.61 7.11 -1.24
C CYS A 25 20.06 8.57 -1.24
N PHE A 26 19.86 9.25 -2.36
CA PHE A 26 20.21 10.67 -2.52
C PHE A 26 18.99 11.59 -2.32
N CYS A 27 17.88 11.07 -1.78
CA CYS A 27 16.66 11.82 -1.58
C CYS A 27 16.85 12.93 -0.53
N LEU A 28 16.34 14.13 -0.86
CA LEU A 28 16.22 15.25 0.08
C LEU A 28 14.86 15.16 0.76
N ILE A 29 14.88 15.10 2.09
CA ILE A 29 13.72 15.00 2.96
C ILE A 29 13.42 16.39 3.50
N PHE A 30 12.22 16.88 3.25
CA PHE A 30 11.66 18.05 3.94
C PHE A 30 10.82 17.58 5.12
N PHE A 31 11.01 18.19 6.29
CA PHE A 31 10.24 17.87 7.48
C PHE A 31 9.59 19.10 8.10
N ILE A 32 8.42 18.89 8.72
CA ILE A 32 7.70 19.88 9.52
C ILE A 32 7.44 19.23 10.88
N LEU A 33 7.95 19.85 11.95
CA LEU A 33 7.64 19.52 13.34
C LEU A 33 6.61 20.52 13.83
N SER A 34 5.44 20.04 14.25
CA SER A 34 4.42 20.83 14.94
C SER A 34 4.44 20.48 16.42
N TYR A 35 4.35 21.48 17.31
CA TYR A 35 4.26 21.29 18.76
C TYR A 35 3.14 22.13 19.36
N HIS A 36 2.24 21.47 20.10
CA HIS A 36 1.15 22.13 20.82
C HIS A 36 1.52 22.37 22.29
N LYS A 37 1.47 23.64 22.71
CA LYS A 37 2.07 24.08 23.98
C LYS A 37 1.31 23.60 25.23
N GLN A 38 0.01 23.33 25.13
CA GLN A 38 -0.83 23.02 26.30
C GLN A 38 -0.86 21.53 26.68
N ASN A 39 -0.82 20.64 25.70
CA ASN A 39 -0.90 19.19 25.90
C ASN A 39 0.42 18.47 25.60
N GLY A 40 1.40 19.18 25.02
CA GLY A 40 2.70 18.62 24.68
C GLY A 40 2.71 17.79 23.39
N ASP A 41 1.61 17.78 22.63
CA ASP A 41 1.49 16.99 21.41
C ASP A 41 2.51 17.44 20.37
N LYS A 42 3.11 16.46 19.71
CA LYS A 42 4.07 16.68 18.61
C LYS A 42 3.60 15.92 17.39
N ALA A 43 3.61 16.59 16.23
CA ALA A 43 3.40 15.94 14.94
C ALA A 43 4.63 16.17 14.05
N LEU A 44 5.03 15.13 13.31
CA LEU A 44 6.12 15.16 12.35
C LEU A 44 5.56 14.82 10.97
N TYR A 45 5.68 15.75 10.04
CA TYR A 45 5.36 15.56 8.63
C TYR A 45 6.66 15.45 7.83
N ILE A 46 6.70 14.52 6.89
CA ILE A 46 7.89 14.18 6.11
C ILE A 46 7.51 14.15 4.63
N TYR A 47 8.31 14.80 3.78
CA TYR A 47 8.13 14.84 2.33
C TYR A 47 9.42 14.42 1.62
N PRO A 48 9.36 13.51 0.63
CA PRO A 48 8.17 12.75 0.23
C PRO A 48 7.67 11.82 1.36
N PRO A 49 6.36 11.50 1.39
CA PRO A 49 5.80 10.65 2.44
C PRO A 49 6.40 9.24 2.34
N ALA A 50 6.61 8.62 3.50
CA ALA A 50 7.09 7.25 3.56
C ALA A 50 6.03 6.30 3.01
N LEU A 51 6.46 5.38 2.14
CA LEU A 51 5.61 4.31 1.63
C LEU A 51 5.56 3.16 2.64
N ILE A 52 4.45 2.41 2.64
CA ILE A 52 4.40 1.10 3.29
C ILE A 52 5.42 0.19 2.59
N ASP A 53 6.15 -0.61 3.37
CA ASP A 53 7.14 -1.54 2.84
C ASP A 53 6.53 -2.56 1.86
N PHE A 54 7.23 -2.82 0.77
CA PHE A 54 6.83 -3.78 -0.26
C PHE A 54 8.03 -4.47 -0.90
N ASN A 55 8.13 -5.78 -0.70
CA ASN A 55 9.12 -6.61 -1.36
C ASN A 55 8.63 -7.02 -2.76
N LYS A 56 9.26 -6.44 -3.80
CA LYS A 56 9.00 -6.73 -5.22
C LYS A 56 9.75 -7.94 -5.79
N GLU A 57 10.57 -8.62 -4.99
CA GLU A 57 11.35 -9.78 -5.44
C GLU A 57 10.43 -10.86 -6.05
N SER A 58 10.80 -11.38 -7.23
CA SER A 58 10.03 -12.40 -7.96
C SER A 58 8.62 -11.99 -8.44
N ILE A 59 8.20 -10.74 -8.25
CA ILE A 59 6.91 -10.23 -8.73
C ILE A 59 7.10 -9.63 -10.13
N PRO A 60 6.26 -9.99 -11.12
CA PRO A 60 6.28 -9.40 -12.46
C PRO A 60 6.19 -7.87 -12.44
N SER A 61 6.95 -7.19 -13.31
CA SER A 61 7.11 -5.74 -13.28
C SER A 61 5.79 -4.97 -13.39
N ALA A 62 4.86 -5.42 -14.24
CA ALA A 62 3.53 -4.80 -14.40
C ALA A 62 2.70 -4.86 -13.11
N VAL A 63 2.71 -6.02 -12.43
CA VAL A 63 2.02 -6.22 -11.15
C VAL A 63 2.68 -5.38 -10.06
N ALA A 64 4.02 -5.42 -9.95
CA ALA A 64 4.77 -4.68 -8.95
C ALA A 64 4.58 -3.15 -9.10
N THR A 65 4.67 -2.63 -10.33
CA THR A 65 4.49 -1.20 -10.61
C THR A 65 3.09 -0.73 -10.25
N THR A 66 2.07 -1.53 -10.58
CA THR A 66 0.67 -1.22 -10.27
C THR A 66 0.43 -1.19 -8.77
N PHE A 67 1.01 -2.14 -8.03
CA PHE A 67 0.87 -2.18 -6.58
C PHE A 67 1.66 -1.06 -5.90
N GLU A 68 2.89 -0.75 -6.35
CA GLU A 68 3.66 0.39 -5.87
C GLU A 68 2.88 1.72 -6.03
N GLU A 69 2.12 1.87 -7.11
CA GLU A 69 1.26 3.03 -7.30
C GLU A 69 0.13 3.11 -6.26
N ALA A 70 -0.46 1.97 -5.87
CA ALA A 70 -1.41 1.93 -4.76
C ALA A 70 -0.78 2.45 -3.45
N LEU A 71 0.46 2.04 -3.16
CA LEU A 71 1.18 2.49 -1.97
C LEU A 71 1.48 3.98 -2.01
N LYS A 72 1.83 4.53 -3.17
CA LYS A 72 2.03 5.98 -3.35
C LYS A 72 0.72 6.75 -3.16
N CYS A 73 -0.39 6.28 -3.73
CA CYS A 73 -1.69 6.88 -3.50
C CYS A 73 -2.06 6.88 -2.01
N HIS A 74 -1.86 5.76 -1.31
CA HIS A 74 -2.08 5.65 0.12
C HIS A 74 -1.21 6.62 0.93
N ALA A 75 0.09 6.69 0.65
CA ALA A 75 1.01 7.57 1.36
C ALA A 75 0.70 9.07 1.17
N ASN A 76 0.00 9.42 0.08
CA ASN A 76 -0.52 10.76 -0.17
C ASN A 76 -2.00 10.91 0.20
N GLU A 77 -2.54 10.01 1.04
CA GLU A 77 -3.92 10.02 1.54
C GLU A 77 -5.01 9.99 0.43
N CYS A 78 -4.64 9.57 -0.78
CA CYS A 78 -5.53 9.40 -1.92
C CYS A 78 -6.19 8.00 -1.88
N PHE A 79 -7.00 7.76 -0.85
CA PHE A 79 -7.56 6.44 -0.51
C PHE A 79 -8.41 5.83 -1.63
N ILE A 80 -9.22 6.64 -2.32
CA ILE A 80 -10.03 6.19 -3.46
C ILE A 80 -9.12 5.67 -4.58
N SER A 81 -8.09 6.43 -4.95
CA SER A 81 -7.13 6.02 -5.98
C SER A 81 -6.35 4.77 -5.55
N SER A 82 -5.99 4.66 -4.27
CA SER A 82 -5.36 3.47 -3.72
C SER A 82 -6.25 2.23 -3.89
N ALA A 83 -7.54 2.31 -3.57
CA ALA A 83 -8.49 1.21 -3.76
C ALA A 83 -8.61 0.77 -5.23
N ILE A 84 -8.63 1.75 -6.16
CA ILE A 84 -8.65 1.48 -7.60
C ILE A 84 -7.38 0.75 -8.03
N MET A 85 -6.21 1.17 -7.54
CA MET A 85 -4.93 0.53 -7.86
C MET A 85 -4.77 -0.86 -7.24
N ILE A 86 -5.32 -1.11 -6.05
CA ILE A 86 -5.42 -2.46 -5.47
C ILE A 86 -6.23 -3.38 -6.40
N ARG A 87 -7.39 -2.91 -6.86
CA ARG A 87 -8.22 -3.67 -7.81
C ARG A 87 -7.47 -3.92 -9.12
N LYS A 88 -6.82 -2.89 -9.67
CA LYS A 88 -6.01 -3.02 -10.89
C LYS A 88 -4.88 -4.03 -10.71
N THR A 89 -4.26 -4.08 -9.53
CA THR A 89 -3.25 -5.09 -9.19
C THR A 89 -3.82 -6.51 -9.32
N LEU A 90 -5.05 -6.76 -8.85
CA LEU A 90 -5.71 -8.07 -9.04
C LEU A 90 -5.96 -8.39 -10.52
N GLU A 91 -6.27 -7.38 -11.35
CA GLU A 91 -6.41 -7.57 -12.79
C GLU A 91 -5.08 -7.93 -13.45
N GLU A 92 -3.97 -7.28 -13.06
CA GLU A 92 -2.63 -7.58 -13.56
C GLU A 92 -2.17 -8.99 -13.16
N ILE A 93 -2.48 -9.43 -11.92
CA ILE A 93 -2.22 -10.80 -11.47
C ILE A 93 -2.94 -11.83 -12.34
N CYS A 94 -4.16 -11.51 -12.79
CA CYS A 94 -4.93 -12.37 -13.69
C CYS A 94 -4.45 -12.28 -15.15
N ALA A 95 -3.89 -11.14 -15.57
CA ALA A 95 -3.43 -10.92 -16.94
C ALA A 95 -2.09 -11.62 -17.22
N GLU A 96 -1.09 -11.43 -16.35
CA GLU A 96 -0.06 -12.46 -16.14
C GLU A 96 -0.78 -13.75 -15.72
N ARG A 97 -0.31 -14.99 -15.83
CA ARG A 97 -1.16 -16.20 -15.77
C ARG A 97 -2.16 -16.34 -16.93
N ASN A 98 -2.31 -15.38 -17.84
CA ASN A 98 -3.11 -15.49 -19.06
C ASN A 98 -4.59 -15.83 -18.81
N ILE A 99 -5.22 -15.22 -17.80
CA ILE A 99 -6.63 -15.42 -17.47
C ILE A 99 -7.46 -14.27 -18.03
N THR A 100 -8.19 -14.57 -19.10
CA THR A 100 -9.13 -13.65 -19.73
C THR A 100 -10.57 -14.03 -19.40
N ASP A 101 -11.36 -13.01 -19.07
CA ASP A 101 -12.81 -13.11 -18.85
C ASP A 101 -13.42 -11.70 -18.87
N GLU A 102 -14.74 -11.64 -18.96
CA GLU A 102 -15.54 -10.41 -19.07
C GLU A 102 -15.44 -9.53 -17.82
N ASN A 103 -15.32 -10.14 -16.63
CA ASN A 103 -15.25 -9.40 -15.38
C ASN A 103 -14.27 -10.01 -14.38
N LEU A 104 -13.77 -9.16 -13.47
CA LEU A 104 -12.77 -9.54 -12.47
C LEU A 104 -13.26 -10.66 -11.54
N LYS A 105 -14.56 -10.74 -11.24
CA LYS A 105 -15.13 -11.84 -10.42
C LYS A 105 -14.89 -13.21 -11.08
N LYS A 106 -15.17 -13.32 -12.38
CA LYS A 106 -14.94 -14.55 -13.16
C LYS A 106 -13.44 -14.85 -13.30
N LYS A 107 -12.60 -13.82 -13.49
CA LYS A 107 -11.14 -13.97 -13.52
C LYS A 107 -10.58 -14.53 -12.20
N ILE A 108 -10.99 -13.99 -11.05
CA ILE A 108 -10.57 -14.47 -9.72
C ILE A 108 -10.98 -15.93 -9.50
N ARG A 109 -12.20 -16.32 -9.90
CA ARG A 109 -12.63 -17.72 -9.82
C ARG A 109 -11.70 -18.64 -10.63
N LYS A 110 -11.46 -18.29 -11.90
CA LYS A 110 -10.55 -19.04 -12.78
C LYS A 110 -9.10 -19.08 -12.24
N LEU A 111 -8.67 -18.03 -11.55
CA LEU A 111 -7.36 -17.99 -10.89
C LEU A 111 -7.29 -19.06 -9.79
N GLY A 112 -8.31 -19.16 -8.94
CA GLY A 112 -8.39 -20.19 -7.91
C GLY A 112 -8.42 -21.63 -8.45
N ASP A 113 -8.92 -21.82 -9.67
CA ASP A 113 -8.89 -23.14 -10.35
C ASP A 113 -7.50 -23.47 -10.94
N LYS A 114 -6.69 -22.45 -11.27
CA LYS A 114 -5.42 -22.59 -11.98
C LYS A 114 -4.20 -22.67 -11.05
N ILE A 115 -4.25 -22.01 -9.90
CA ILE A 115 -3.14 -21.96 -8.95
C ILE A 115 -3.57 -22.49 -7.59
N ILE A 116 -2.63 -23.12 -6.87
CA ILE A 116 -2.86 -23.62 -5.52
C ILE A 116 -2.73 -22.44 -4.55
N ILE A 117 -3.86 -21.83 -4.20
CA ILE A 117 -3.93 -20.81 -3.15
C ILE A 117 -5.08 -21.11 -2.17
N PRO A 118 -4.93 -20.75 -0.88
CA PRO A 118 -6.00 -20.88 0.10
C PRO A 118 -7.31 -20.25 -0.38
N LYS A 119 -8.44 -20.92 -0.11
CA LYS A 119 -9.78 -20.43 -0.50
C LYS A 119 -10.12 -19.09 0.15
N GLU A 120 -9.58 -18.86 1.33
CA GLU A 120 -9.68 -17.62 2.09
C GLU A 120 -9.05 -16.45 1.33
N LEU A 121 -7.91 -16.66 0.66
CA LEU A 121 -7.29 -15.63 -0.20
C LEU A 121 -8.16 -15.32 -1.42
N ILE A 122 -8.76 -16.33 -2.05
CA ILE A 122 -9.74 -16.13 -3.15
C ILE A 122 -10.97 -15.35 -2.67
N SER A 123 -11.47 -15.66 -1.48
CA SER A 123 -12.58 -14.92 -0.87
C SER A 123 -12.20 -13.46 -0.65
N GLY A 124 -11.03 -13.20 -0.05
CA GLY A 124 -10.56 -11.84 0.17
C GLY A 124 -10.29 -11.06 -1.12
N MET A 125 -9.80 -11.70 -2.20
CA MET A 125 -9.72 -11.06 -3.53
C MET A 125 -11.09 -10.55 -4.01
N ASN A 126 -12.17 -11.28 -3.73
CA ASN A 126 -13.52 -10.84 -4.08
C ASN A 126 -13.97 -9.63 -3.24
N HIS A 127 -13.57 -9.54 -1.98
CA HIS A 127 -13.80 -8.35 -1.14
C HIS A 127 -12.99 -7.15 -1.62
N LEU A 128 -11.70 -7.32 -1.94
CA LEU A 128 -10.86 -6.26 -2.53
C LEU A 128 -11.39 -5.76 -3.86
N ARG A 129 -11.94 -6.65 -4.70
CA ARG A 129 -12.64 -6.26 -5.93
C ARG A 129 -13.82 -5.35 -5.65
N LEU A 130 -14.60 -5.62 -4.59
CA LEU A 130 -15.75 -4.80 -4.20
C LEU A 130 -15.29 -3.45 -3.65
N LEU A 131 -14.24 -3.43 -2.83
CA LEU A 131 -13.59 -2.20 -2.35
C LEU A 131 -13.28 -1.24 -3.51
N GLY A 132 -12.69 -1.71 -4.61
CA GLY A 132 -12.42 -0.86 -5.77
C GLY A 132 -13.64 -0.60 -6.71
N ASN A 133 -14.74 -1.34 -6.60
CA ASN A 133 -15.97 -1.09 -7.38
C ASN A 133 -16.87 -0.07 -6.70
N ASP A 134 -17.14 -0.27 -5.41
CA ASP A 134 -18.08 0.54 -4.64
C ASP A 134 -17.57 1.98 -4.50
N VAL A 135 -16.25 2.14 -4.50
CA VAL A 135 -15.53 3.42 -4.43
C VAL A 135 -15.55 4.20 -5.74
N ALA A 136 -15.65 3.52 -6.89
CA ALA A 136 -15.71 4.16 -8.20
C ALA A 136 -17.14 4.58 -8.59
N HIS A 137 -18.17 4.06 -7.91
CA HIS A 137 -19.57 4.41 -8.13
C HIS A 137 -20.03 5.50 -7.14
N ILE A 138 -20.00 6.75 -7.61
CA ILE A 138 -20.37 8.00 -6.90
C ILE A 138 -21.84 8.02 -6.39
N GLU A 139 -22.67 7.03 -6.72
CA GLU A 139 -24.12 7.05 -6.41
C GLU A 139 -24.51 6.49 -5.03
N SER A 140 -23.59 5.88 -4.29
CA SER A 140 -23.89 5.43 -2.92
C SER A 140 -23.69 6.61 -1.95
N LYS A 141 -24.79 7.31 -1.64
CA LYS A 141 -24.89 8.47 -0.72
C LYS A 141 -24.53 8.16 0.75
N THR A 142 -23.66 7.19 1.02
CA THR A 142 -23.30 6.69 2.37
C THR A 142 -21.80 6.39 2.52
N PHE A 143 -20.95 6.79 1.58
CA PHE A 143 -19.50 6.51 1.64
C PHE A 143 -18.66 7.78 1.80
N SER A 144 -19.03 8.65 2.75
CA SER A 144 -18.25 9.85 3.04
C SER A 144 -16.89 9.59 3.70
N LYS A 145 -16.54 8.33 4.02
CA LYS A 145 -15.22 7.92 4.50
C LYS A 145 -14.96 6.46 4.15
N ILE A 146 -14.31 6.17 3.03
CA ILE A 146 -13.38 5.02 3.06
C ILE A 146 -12.40 5.38 4.15
N ASN A 147 -12.39 4.61 5.23
CA ASN A 147 -11.48 4.90 6.32
C ASN A 147 -10.08 4.43 5.91
N LYS A 148 -9.05 5.08 6.45
CA LYS A 148 -7.65 4.76 6.16
C LYS A 148 -7.37 3.28 6.46
N GLU A 149 -8.01 2.78 7.51
CA GLU A 149 -7.91 1.41 8.01
C GLU A 149 -8.34 0.37 6.96
N GLU A 150 -9.42 0.60 6.22
CA GLU A 150 -9.89 -0.30 5.15
C GLU A 150 -8.88 -0.42 4.02
N ILE A 151 -8.24 0.70 3.65
CA ILE A 151 -7.18 0.69 2.63
C ILE A 151 -5.92 0.00 3.15
N GLU A 152 -5.52 0.26 4.39
CA GLU A 152 -4.36 -0.38 5.01
C GLU A 152 -4.55 -1.90 5.08
N VAL A 153 -5.71 -2.38 5.55
CA VAL A 153 -6.06 -3.81 5.52
C VAL A 153 -6.09 -4.34 4.09
N GLY A 154 -6.59 -3.55 3.13
CA GLY A 154 -6.60 -3.92 1.72
C GLY A 154 -5.19 -4.11 1.14
N ILE A 155 -4.26 -3.22 1.51
CA ILE A 155 -2.85 -3.27 1.13
C ILE A 155 -2.18 -4.51 1.74
N GLU A 156 -2.37 -4.74 3.04
CA GLU A 156 -1.84 -5.91 3.74
C GLU A 156 -2.32 -7.22 3.10
N PHE A 157 -3.62 -7.32 2.83
CA PHE A 157 -4.19 -8.50 2.19
C PHE A 157 -3.64 -8.71 0.76
N THR A 158 -3.44 -7.61 0.01
CA THR A 158 -2.84 -7.67 -1.32
C THR A 158 -1.38 -8.13 -1.26
N LYS A 159 -0.60 -7.74 -0.23
CA LYS A 159 0.76 -8.26 -0.01
C LYS A 159 0.75 -9.77 0.21
N GLU A 160 -0.18 -10.30 1.01
CA GLU A 160 -0.30 -11.74 1.24
C GLU A 160 -0.69 -12.50 -0.02
N ILE A 161 -1.56 -11.92 -0.86
CA ILE A 161 -1.86 -12.46 -2.20
C ILE A 161 -0.59 -12.52 -3.06
N LEU A 162 0.14 -11.42 -3.19
CA LEU A 162 1.36 -11.35 -4.02
C LEU A 162 2.41 -12.36 -3.55
N LYS A 163 2.57 -12.47 -2.24
CA LYS A 163 3.46 -13.44 -1.62
C LYS A 163 3.02 -14.87 -1.93
N ALA A 164 1.73 -15.17 -1.83
CA ALA A 164 1.18 -16.48 -2.15
C ALA A 164 1.34 -16.86 -3.62
N VAL A 165 1.12 -15.90 -4.52
CA VAL A 165 1.15 -16.15 -5.96
C VAL A 165 2.58 -16.27 -6.49
N TYR A 166 3.54 -15.49 -5.97
CA TYR A 166 4.86 -15.34 -6.59
C TYR A 166 6.05 -15.73 -5.71
N GLN A 167 5.94 -15.66 -4.38
CA GLN A 167 7.11 -15.71 -3.49
C GLN A 167 7.16 -16.96 -2.61
N TYR A 168 6.02 -17.58 -2.27
CA TYR A 168 6.01 -18.73 -1.35
C TYR A 168 6.87 -19.90 -1.82
N GLN A 169 6.85 -20.21 -3.12
CA GLN A 169 7.66 -21.30 -3.66
C GLN A 169 9.15 -21.03 -3.46
N ASN A 170 9.61 -19.83 -3.80
CA ASN A 170 11.01 -19.43 -3.64
C ASN A 170 11.43 -19.40 -2.16
N LEU A 171 10.54 -18.96 -1.27
CA LEU A 171 10.77 -18.96 0.17
C LEU A 171 10.94 -20.38 0.72
N LEU A 172 10.08 -21.32 0.29
CA LEU A 172 10.16 -22.73 0.67
C LEU A 172 11.45 -23.37 0.17
N GLU A 173 11.83 -23.14 -1.08
CA GLU A 173 13.07 -23.67 -1.66
C GLU A 173 14.31 -23.16 -0.92
N ARG A 174 14.36 -21.87 -0.57
CA ARG A 174 15.43 -21.29 0.25
C ARG A 174 15.52 -21.98 1.61
N LEU A 175 14.38 -22.20 2.28
CA LEU A 175 14.34 -22.87 3.57
C LEU A 175 14.85 -24.32 3.49
N ILE A 176 14.49 -25.05 2.43
CA ILE A 176 14.95 -26.42 2.20
C ILE A 176 16.46 -26.45 1.98
N LYS A 177 16.99 -25.54 1.15
CA LYS A 177 18.44 -25.44 0.87
C LYS A 177 19.27 -25.20 2.14
N LEU A 178 18.76 -24.40 3.08
CA LEU A 178 19.45 -24.14 4.35
C LEU A 178 19.52 -25.37 5.28
N LYS A 179 18.67 -26.39 5.08
CA LYS A 179 18.67 -27.62 5.90
C LYS A 179 19.61 -28.70 5.38
N ILE A 180 20.12 -28.57 4.16
CA ILE A 180 21.09 -29.51 3.60
C ILE A 180 22.48 -28.93 3.94
N PRO A 181 23.27 -29.54 4.83
CA PRO A 181 24.65 -29.11 5.04
C PRO A 181 25.41 -29.26 3.72
N ASP A 182 26.24 -28.27 3.38
CA ASP A 182 27.18 -28.38 2.25
C ASP A 182 27.92 -29.72 2.37
N GLN A 183 27.70 -30.63 1.40
CA GLN A 183 28.50 -31.83 1.21
C GLN A 183 29.74 -31.50 0.38
#